data_AF-A0A1Q3ANF1-F1
#
_entry.id   AF-A0A1Q3ANF1-F1
#
_cell.length_a   1.000
_cell.length_b   1.000
_cell.length_c   1.000
_cell.angle_alpha   90.00
_cell.angle_beta   90.00
_cell.angle_gamma   90.00
#
_symmetry.space_group_name_H-M   'P 1'
#
loop_
_entity.id
_entity.type
_entity.pdbx_description
1 polymer ?
#
loop_
_entity_poly.entity_id
_entity_poly.type
_entity_poly.pdbx_seq_one_letter_code
_entity_poly.pdbx_strand_id
1 'polypeptide(L)'
;MAGMDVLCSDKTGTLTLNKLYVDKNLFEVFAKGVDADSVVLMTAQASRTENEDAIDTAIVGMLADPKEARAGIQEVHFLPFNPTDKCTALTYIDGDGKIHRVSNGESEQILNLAHNKSDIERRVHAVID
;
A
#
# COMPACT_ATOMS: atom_id res chain seq x y z
N MET A 1 10.23 17.48 -36.03
CA MET A 1 11.40 17.27 -35.14
C MET A 1 12.52 16.65 -35.97
N ALA A 2 13.44 17.46 -36.47
CA ALA A 2 14.62 16.98 -37.19
C ALA A 2 15.82 17.73 -36.61
N GLY A 3 16.48 17.11 -35.62
CA GLY A 3 17.59 17.72 -34.87
C GLY A 3 17.53 17.52 -33.35
N MET A 4 16.94 16.43 -32.85
CA MET A 4 16.94 16.13 -31.41
C MET A 4 17.91 14.98 -31.15
N ASP A 5 18.97 15.24 -30.38
CA ASP A 5 20.04 14.27 -30.13
C ASP A 5 19.85 13.47 -28.83
N VAL A 6 19.13 14.02 -27.84
CA VAL A 6 18.86 13.36 -26.55
C VAL A 6 17.42 13.62 -26.10
N LEU A 7 16.75 12.57 -25.61
CA LEU A 7 15.44 12.64 -24.95
C LEU A 7 15.56 12.16 -23.50
N CYS A 8 15.24 13.02 -22.54
CA CYS A 8 15.04 12.63 -21.15
C CYS A 8 13.54 12.42 -20.92
N SER A 9 13.10 11.16 -20.95
CA SER A 9 11.69 10.81 -20.73
C SER A 9 11.52 10.23 -19.34
N ASP A 10 10.47 10.66 -18.65
CA ASP A 10 10.09 10.04 -17.38
C ASP A 10 9.49 8.65 -17.62
N LYS A 11 9.76 7.71 -16.72
CA LYS A 11 9.23 6.34 -16.86
C LYS A 11 7.74 6.30 -16.57
N THR A 12 7.32 6.91 -15.46
CA THR A 12 5.94 6.84 -14.98
C THR A 12 5.10 7.88 -15.70
N GLY A 13 3.98 7.46 -16.31
CA GLY A 13 3.08 8.38 -17.02
C GLY A 13 3.57 8.84 -18.41
N THR A 14 4.82 8.57 -18.81
CA THR A 14 5.26 8.73 -20.22
C THR A 14 5.56 7.40 -20.90
N LEU A 15 6.49 6.61 -20.35
CA LEU A 15 6.84 5.29 -20.92
C LEU A 15 5.86 4.18 -20.50
N THR A 16 5.20 4.35 -19.36
CA THR A 16 4.27 3.38 -18.78
C THR A 16 2.88 3.98 -18.59
N LEU A 17 1.84 3.14 -18.70
CA LEU A 17 0.44 3.56 -18.65
C LEU A 17 -0.02 4.06 -17.27
N ASN A 18 0.82 3.95 -16.23
CA ASN A 18 0.45 4.19 -14.84
C ASN A 18 -0.82 3.41 -14.42
N LYS A 19 -0.99 2.19 -14.95
CA LYS A 19 -2.05 1.23 -14.59
C LYS A 19 -1.39 0.02 -13.96
N LEU A 20 -1.39 0.01 -12.63
CA LEU A 20 -0.72 -1.02 -11.84
C LEU A 20 -1.66 -2.20 -11.61
N TYR A 21 -1.07 -3.40 -11.55
CA TYR A 21 -1.75 -4.64 -11.18
C TYR A 21 -0.86 -5.37 -10.20
N VAL A 22 -1.48 -6.06 -9.25
CA VAL A 22 -0.78 -6.78 -8.19
C VAL A 22 -1.14 -8.25 -8.30
N ASP A 23 -0.14 -9.12 -8.39
CA ASP A 23 -0.32 -10.57 -8.39
C ASP A 23 -0.32 -11.09 -6.95
N LYS A 24 -1.50 -11.51 -6.45
CA LYS A 24 -1.66 -12.06 -5.10
C LYS A 24 -0.80 -13.30 -4.86
N ASN A 25 -0.40 -14.04 -5.90
CA ASN A 25 0.42 -15.25 -5.73
C ASN A 25 1.86 -14.95 -5.31
N LEU A 26 2.31 -13.69 -5.45
CA LEU A 26 3.65 -13.25 -5.06
C LEU A 26 3.70 -12.73 -3.62
N PHE A 27 2.60 -12.84 -2.86
CA PHE A 27 2.52 -12.28 -1.51
C PHE A 27 3.28 -13.16 -0.52
N GLU A 28 4.28 -12.56 0.11
CA GLU A 28 4.97 -13.13 1.28
C GLU A 28 4.44 -12.45 2.54
N VAL A 29 3.79 -13.23 3.42
CA VAL A 29 3.20 -12.73 4.66
C VAL A 29 4.10 -13.06 5.85
N PHE A 30 4.48 -12.03 6.60
CA PHE A 30 5.44 -12.15 7.72
C PHE A 30 4.76 -12.31 9.10
N ALA A 31 3.46 -12.07 9.19
CA ALA A 31 2.68 -12.19 10.43
C ALA A 31 1.90 -13.51 10.47
N LYS A 32 1.95 -14.21 11.62
CA LYS A 32 1.17 -15.44 11.81
C LYS A 32 -0.32 -15.13 11.90
N GLY A 33 -1.15 -15.95 11.25
CA GLY A 33 -2.60 -15.81 11.28
C GLY A 33 -3.15 -14.69 10.38
N VAL A 34 -2.30 -14.06 9.57
CA VAL A 34 -2.69 -13.12 8.52
C VAL A 34 -2.50 -13.82 7.18
N ASP A 35 -3.48 -13.70 6.29
CA ASP A 35 -3.41 -14.22 4.92
C ASP A 35 -3.32 -13.08 3.89
N ALA A 36 -3.15 -13.44 2.62
CA ALA A 36 -2.98 -12.46 1.54
C ALA A 36 -4.22 -11.55 1.39
N ASP A 37 -5.43 -12.09 1.54
CA ASP A 37 -6.66 -11.30 1.44
C ASP A 37 -6.79 -10.30 2.60
N SER A 38 -6.38 -10.68 3.81
CA SER A 38 -6.28 -9.77 4.94
C SER A 38 -5.29 -8.62 4.67
N VAL A 39 -4.13 -8.92 4.07
CA VAL A 39 -3.14 -7.88 3.68
C VAL A 39 -3.74 -6.92 2.66
N VAL A 40 -4.43 -7.44 1.64
CA VAL A 40 -5.11 -6.60 0.63
C VAL A 40 -6.14 -5.70 1.29
N LEU A 41 -7.00 -6.24 2.17
CA LEU A 41 -8.01 -5.45 2.86
C LEU A 41 -7.39 -4.36 3.74
N MET A 42 -6.38 -4.69 4.55
CA MET A 42 -5.70 -3.72 5.41
C MET A 42 -5.00 -2.62 4.59
N THR A 43 -4.44 -2.98 3.44
CA THR A 43 -3.77 -2.03 2.56
C THR A 43 -4.79 -1.13 1.87
N ALA A 44 -5.92 -1.68 1.41
CA ALA A 44 -7.04 -0.92 0.85
C ALA A 44 -7.70 0.01 1.89
N GLN A 45 -7.74 -0.40 3.17
CA GLN A 45 -8.14 0.47 4.28
C GLN A 45 -7.20 1.69 4.40
N ALA A 46 -5.89 1.51 4.22
CA ALA A 46 -4.91 2.60 4.22
C ALA A 46 -4.86 3.42 2.90
N SER A 47 -5.66 3.08 1.88
CA SER A 47 -5.69 3.75 0.57
C SER A 47 -6.88 4.70 0.43
N ARG A 48 -6.76 5.70 -0.46
CA ARG A 48 -7.87 6.59 -0.88
C ARG A 48 -7.97 6.66 -2.40
N THR A 49 -9.13 6.31 -2.95
CA THR A 49 -9.39 6.40 -4.39
C THR A 49 -9.74 7.82 -4.85
N GLU A 50 -9.99 8.75 -3.93
CA GLU A 50 -10.43 10.12 -4.22
C GLU A 50 -9.36 10.95 -4.95
N ASN A 51 -8.09 10.60 -4.76
CA ASN A 51 -6.95 11.31 -5.36
C ASN A 51 -6.44 10.66 -6.66
N GLU A 52 -7.13 9.62 -7.15
CA GLU A 52 -6.76 8.88 -8.37
C GLU A 52 -5.30 8.38 -8.40
N ASP A 53 -4.70 8.14 -7.24
CA ASP A 53 -3.37 7.53 -7.18
C ASP A 53 -3.43 6.11 -7.77
N ALA A 54 -2.51 5.82 -8.69
CA ALA A 54 -2.53 4.56 -9.44
C ALA A 54 -2.24 3.34 -8.55
N ILE A 55 -1.48 3.51 -7.47
CA ILE A 55 -1.18 2.45 -6.50
C ILE A 55 -2.43 2.16 -5.66
N ASP A 56 -3.03 3.21 -5.09
CA ASP A 56 -4.26 3.08 -4.30
C ASP A 56 -5.41 2.48 -5.13
N THR A 57 -5.54 2.92 -6.39
CA THR A 57 -6.53 2.39 -7.33
C THR A 57 -6.31 0.90 -7.60
N ALA A 58 -5.05 0.49 -7.79
CA ALA A 58 -4.73 -0.92 -8.03
C ALA A 58 -5.06 -1.78 -6.82
N ILE A 59 -4.69 -1.35 -5.61
CA ILE A 59 -4.94 -2.09 -4.36
C ILE A 59 -6.44 -2.21 -4.07
N VAL A 60 -7.18 -1.09 -4.13
CA VAL A 60 -8.63 -1.11 -3.90
C VAL A 60 -9.34 -1.94 -4.97
N GLY A 61 -8.82 -1.94 -6.20
CA GLY A 61 -9.30 -2.78 -7.30
C GLY A 61 -9.04 -4.28 -7.13
N MET A 62 -8.22 -4.71 -6.16
CA MET A 62 -8.04 -6.13 -5.83
C MET A 62 -9.17 -6.70 -4.97
N LEU A 63 -10.02 -5.83 -4.40
CA LEU A 63 -11.21 -6.23 -3.66
C LEU A 63 -12.34 -6.62 -4.61
N ALA A 64 -13.26 -7.46 -4.14
CA ALA A 64 -14.45 -7.81 -4.91
C ALA A 64 -15.42 -6.60 -5.03
N ASP A 65 -15.59 -5.86 -3.94
CA ASP A 65 -16.27 -4.57 -3.90
C ASP A 65 -15.37 -3.53 -3.20
N PRO A 66 -15.01 -2.40 -3.85
CA PRO A 66 -14.26 -1.31 -3.22
C PRO A 66 -14.83 -0.82 -1.88
N LYS A 67 -16.13 -0.97 -1.65
CA LYS A 67 -16.78 -0.60 -0.38
C LYS A 67 -16.28 -1.42 0.82
N GLU A 68 -15.77 -2.63 0.58
CA GLU A 68 -15.19 -3.48 1.62
C GLU A 68 -14.04 -2.78 2.35
N ALA A 69 -13.30 -1.89 1.67
CA ALA A 69 -12.21 -1.12 2.26
C ALA A 69 -12.63 -0.21 3.42
N ARG A 70 -13.93 0.06 3.60
CA ARG A 70 -14.48 0.84 4.74
C ARG A 70 -15.63 0.13 5.44
N ALA A 71 -15.94 -1.11 5.07
CA ALA A 71 -17.04 -1.85 5.66
C ALA A 71 -16.76 -2.20 7.12
N GLY A 72 -17.72 -1.93 8.01
CA GLY A 72 -17.64 -2.32 9.43
C GLY A 72 -16.62 -1.56 10.27
N ILE A 73 -16.02 -0.49 9.74
CA ILE A 73 -15.07 0.36 10.48
C ILE A 73 -15.55 1.81 10.51
N GLN A 74 -15.25 2.50 11.60
CA GLN A 74 -15.43 3.94 11.73
C GLN A 74 -14.07 4.62 11.57
N GLU A 75 -13.88 5.37 10.48
CA GLU A 75 -12.68 6.18 10.27
C GLU A 75 -12.56 7.25 11.36
N VAL A 76 -11.39 7.30 12.02
CA VAL A 76 -11.05 8.30 13.04
C VAL A 76 -10.11 9.35 12.44
N HIS A 77 -9.06 8.90 11.76
CA HIS A 77 -8.08 9.78 11.16
C HIS A 77 -7.34 9.11 10.01
N PHE A 78 -7.22 9.82 8.89
CA PHE A 78 -6.41 9.41 7.75
C PHE A 78 -5.18 10.31 7.61
N LEU A 79 -4.01 9.69 7.53
CA LEU A 79 -2.74 10.35 7.24
C LEU A 79 -2.41 10.13 5.75
N PRO A 80 -2.48 11.18 4.91
CA PRO A 80 -2.15 11.06 3.50
C PRO A 80 -0.64 10.86 3.28
N PHE A 81 -0.30 10.36 2.10
CA PHE A 81 1.09 10.16 1.68
C PHE A 81 1.84 11.49 1.75
N ASN A 82 3.07 11.45 2.26
CA ASN A 82 4.00 12.56 2.14
C ASN A 82 5.41 12.07 1.76
N PRO A 83 6.20 12.85 1.01
CA PRO A 83 7.51 12.41 0.52
C PRO A 83 8.56 12.13 1.59
N THR A 84 8.34 12.59 2.83
CA THR A 84 9.26 12.40 3.96
C THR A 84 9.03 11.05 4.62
N ASP A 85 7.78 10.77 5.01
CA ASP A 85 7.42 9.54 5.71
C ASP A 85 7.18 8.37 4.76
N LYS A 86 6.86 8.69 3.50
CA LYS A 86 6.61 7.75 2.38
C LYS A 86 5.62 6.63 2.73
N CYS A 87 4.64 6.94 3.56
CA CYS A 87 3.57 6.04 3.96
C CYS A 87 2.24 6.78 4.06
N THR A 88 1.14 6.05 3.92
CA THR A 88 -0.19 6.47 4.33
C THR A 88 -0.59 5.68 5.58
N ALA A 89 -1.59 6.18 6.32
CA ALA A 89 -2.18 5.39 7.38
C ALA A 89 -3.65 5.72 7.60
N LEU A 90 -4.44 4.72 7.97
CA LEU A 90 -5.79 4.88 8.47
C LEU A 90 -5.83 4.44 9.94
N THR A 91 -6.35 5.32 10.80
CA THR A 91 -6.75 4.98 12.17
C THR A 91 -8.27 4.86 12.21
N TYR A 92 -8.78 3.74 12.71
CA TYR A 92 -10.21 3.44 12.73
C TYR A 92 -10.63 2.72 14.01
N ILE A 93 -11.94 2.74 14.30
CA ILE A 93 -12.58 1.93 15.33
C ILE A 93 -13.29 0.76 14.63
N ASP A 94 -13.07 -0.47 15.09
CA ASP A 94 -13.73 -1.67 14.57
C ASP A 94 -15.14 -1.87 15.19
N GLY A 95 -15.84 -2.93 14.75
CA GLY A 95 -17.16 -3.28 15.28
C GLY A 95 -17.18 -3.66 16.77
N ASP A 96 -16.02 -4.01 17.35
CA ASP A 96 -15.87 -4.31 18.79
C ASP A 96 -15.55 -3.05 19.61
N GLY A 97 -15.46 -1.88 18.97
CA GLY A 97 -15.11 -0.62 19.62
C GLY A 97 -13.61 -0.46 19.89
N LYS A 98 -12.74 -1.29 19.30
CA LYS A 98 -11.28 -1.19 19.46
C LYS A 98 -10.69 -0.28 18.40
N ILE A 99 -9.67 0.49 18.80
CA ILE A 99 -8.92 1.37 17.91
C ILE A 99 -7.79 0.58 17.28
N HIS A 100 -7.69 0.67 15.94
CA HIS A 100 -6.63 0.09 15.14
C HIS A 100 -6.01 1.15 14.24
N ARG A 101 -4.77 0.88 13.81
CA ARG A 101 -4.10 1.66 12.78
C ARG A 101 -3.46 0.72 11.77
N VAL A 102 -3.74 0.96 10.50
CA VAL A 102 -3.11 0.29 9.35
C VAL A 102 -2.30 1.31 8.57
N SER A 103 -1.17 0.88 8.01
CA SER A 103 -0.28 1.75 7.24
C SER A 103 0.29 0.97 6.05
N ASN A 104 0.41 1.64 4.91
CA ASN A 104 1.08 1.15 3.72
C ASN A 104 2.13 2.19 3.26
N GLY A 105 3.18 1.78 2.55
CA GLY A 105 4.25 2.69 2.17
C GLY A 105 5.51 1.99 1.66
N GLU A 106 6.60 2.74 1.55
CA GLU A 106 7.91 2.19 1.19
C GLU A 106 8.34 1.11 2.22
N SER A 107 8.80 -0.03 1.72
CA SER A 107 9.13 -1.21 2.53
C SER A 107 10.06 -0.90 3.71
N GLU A 108 11.10 -0.09 3.51
CA GLU A 108 12.02 0.32 4.60
C GLU A 108 11.33 1.14 5.68
N GLN A 109 10.45 2.06 5.29
CA GLN A 109 9.72 2.90 6.24
C GLN A 109 8.73 2.06 7.05
N ILE A 110 8.01 1.16 6.39
CA ILE A 110 7.07 0.25 7.07
C ILE A 110 7.80 -0.73 7.98
N LEU A 111 8.94 -1.26 7.54
CA LEU A 111 9.77 -2.16 8.34
C LEU A 111 10.29 -1.48 9.62
N ASN A 112 10.62 -0.18 9.55
CA ASN A 112 11.02 0.62 10.72
C ASN A 112 9.91 0.80 11.75
N LEU A 113 8.63 0.65 11.36
CA LEU A 113 7.49 0.70 12.28
C LEU A 113 7.23 -0.66 12.96
N ALA A 114 7.80 -1.75 12.45
CA ALA A 114 7.55 -3.09 12.97
C ALA A 114 8.27 -3.32 14.29
N HIS A 115 7.51 -3.65 15.35
CA HIS A 115 8.06 -3.98 16.67
C HIS A 115 9.06 -5.15 16.66
N ASN A 116 8.92 -6.07 15.71
CA ASN A 116 9.77 -7.25 15.52
C ASN A 116 10.70 -7.11 14.31
N LYS A 117 11.06 -5.87 13.91
CA LYS A 117 11.94 -5.59 12.77
C LYS A 117 13.15 -6.53 12.71
N SER A 118 13.89 -6.67 13.82
CA SER A 118 15.11 -7.48 13.89
C SER A 118 14.89 -8.96 13.55
N ASP A 119 13.67 -9.48 13.72
CA ASP A 119 13.34 -10.88 13.44
C ASP A 119 12.99 -11.11 11.96
N ILE A 120 12.43 -10.08 11.29
CA ILE A 120 11.88 -10.21 9.92
C ILE A 120 12.73 -9.53 8.85
N GLU A 121 13.57 -8.56 9.21
CA GLU A 121 14.33 -7.69 8.29
C GLU A 121 15.09 -8.48 7.22
N ARG A 122 15.85 -9.51 7.62
CA ARG A 122 16.62 -10.32 6.66
C ARG A 122 15.73 -10.99 5.61
N ARG A 123 14.56 -11.50 6.04
CA ARG A 123 13.62 -12.17 5.12
C ARG A 123 12.91 -11.15 4.23
N VAL A 124 12.57 -9.98 4.77
CA VAL A 124 11.96 -8.88 4.01
C VAL A 124 12.90 -8.44 2.89
N HIS A 125 14.18 -8.16 3.19
CA HIS A 125 15.14 -7.76 2.16
C HIS A 125 15.35 -8.83 1.09
N ALA A 126 15.41 -10.11 1.47
CA ALA A 126 15.59 -11.22 0.54
C ALA A 126 14.41 -11.42 -0.45
N VAL A 127 13.23 -10.86 -0.16
CA VAL A 127 12.05 -10.94 -1.03
C VAL A 127 11.94 -9.70 -1.95
N ILE A 128 12.52 -8.57 -1.54
CA ILE A 128 12.42 -7.30 -2.26
C ILE A 128 13.52 -7.14 -3.32
N ASP A 129 14.71 -7.75 -3.10
CA ASP A 129 15.82 -7.79 -4.05
C ASP A 129 15.57 -8.74 -5.24
#